data_AF-A0A8X7V877-F1
#
_entry.id   AF-A0A8X7V877-F1
#
_cell.length_a   1.000
_cell.length_b   1.000
_cell.length_c   1.000
_cell.angle_alpha   90.00
_cell.angle_beta   90.00
_cell.angle_gamma   90.00
#
_symmetry.space_group_name_H-M   'P 1'
#
loop_
_entity.id
_entity.type
_entity.pdbx_description
1 polymer ?
#
loop_
_entity_poly.entity_id
_entity_poly.type
_entity_poly.pdbx_seq_one_letter_code
_entity_poly.pdbx_strand_id
1 'polypeptide(L)'
;MRAGKRGSELVHQPSILKRCNVSPMVNVSPCQIGKSGNFRNFFLKCVEFGNIDAVYYEGLHRSTTLGVEEGINFLERNIPTHVLSTLVVDIFYVCLGKEMEAITVFQQCEWR
;
A
#
# COMPACT_ATOMS: atom_id res chain seq x y z
N MET A 1 19.21 -10.69 -21.10
CA MET A 1 20.21 -10.35 -20.06
C MET A 1 19.73 -10.97 -18.75
N ARG A 2 20.43 -11.96 -18.17
CA ARG A 2 20.10 -12.50 -16.84
C ARG A 2 20.92 -11.72 -15.82
N ALA A 3 20.27 -11.08 -14.84
CA ALA A 3 20.97 -10.49 -13.71
C ALA A 3 21.79 -11.58 -13.01
N GLY A 4 23.08 -11.37 -12.81
CA GLY A 4 23.91 -12.29 -12.01
C GLY A 4 23.46 -12.32 -10.55
N LYS A 5 23.98 -13.27 -9.76
CA LYS A 5 23.63 -13.46 -8.33
C LYS A 5 23.63 -12.15 -7.52
N ARG A 6 24.64 -11.29 -7.74
CA ARG A 6 24.75 -9.96 -7.13
C ARG A 6 23.61 -9.01 -7.53
N GLY A 7 23.16 -9.04 -8.79
CA GLY A 7 22.02 -8.25 -9.26
C GLY A 7 20.70 -8.69 -8.62
N SER A 8 20.55 -10.00 -8.39
CA SER A 8 19.39 -10.54 -7.66
C SER A 8 19.41 -10.19 -6.17
N GLU A 9 20.58 -10.06 -5.55
CA GLU A 9 20.70 -9.66 -4.14
C GLU A 9 20.38 -8.17 -3.95
N LEU A 10 20.73 -7.32 -4.93
CA LEU A 10 20.47 -5.87 -4.88
C LEU A 10 18.98 -5.53 -4.76
N VAL A 11 18.10 -6.22 -5.50
CA VAL A 11 16.65 -5.92 -5.46
C VAL A 11 16.01 -6.27 -4.12
N HIS A 12 16.69 -7.02 -3.26
CA HIS A 12 16.24 -7.38 -1.92
C HIS A 12 16.84 -6.48 -0.82
N GLN A 13 17.62 -5.46 -1.17
CA GLN A 13 18.12 -4.53 -0.17
C GLN A 13 16.99 -3.70 0.45
N PRO A 14 16.99 -3.48 1.78
CA PRO A 14 15.97 -2.69 2.48
C PRO A 14 15.71 -1.31 1.86
N SER A 15 16.77 -0.61 1.45
CA SER A 15 16.68 0.71 0.83
C SER A 15 15.97 0.69 -0.52
N ILE A 16 16.14 -0.40 -1.29
CA ILE A 16 15.46 -0.62 -2.57
C ILE A 16 14.01 -0.99 -2.31
N LEU A 17 13.73 -1.96 -1.44
CA LEU A 17 12.37 -2.40 -1.12
C LEU A 17 11.51 -1.24 -0.62
N LYS A 18 12.07 -0.34 0.19
CA LYS A 18 11.39 0.85 0.70
C LYS A 18 11.07 1.92 -0.36
N ARG A 19 11.81 1.97 -1.48
CA ARG A 19 11.75 3.09 -2.44
C ARG A 19 11.43 2.69 -3.89
N CYS A 20 11.41 1.41 -4.21
CA CYS A 20 11.15 0.97 -5.58
C CYS A 20 9.72 1.33 -6.00
N ASN A 21 9.55 1.66 -7.28
CA ASN A 21 8.23 1.94 -7.84
C ASN A 21 7.48 0.62 -8.07
N VAL A 22 6.49 0.36 -7.24
CA VAL A 22 5.65 -0.86 -7.32
C VAL A 22 4.45 -0.69 -8.27
N SER A 23 4.16 0.52 -8.74
CA SER A 23 2.98 0.81 -9.57
C SER A 23 2.88 -0.06 -10.83
N PRO A 24 3.97 -0.40 -11.56
CA PRO A 24 3.88 -1.31 -12.70
C PRO A 24 3.36 -2.71 -12.33
N MET A 25 3.70 -3.21 -11.13
CA MET A 25 3.25 -4.52 -10.65
C MET A 25 1.74 -4.53 -10.42
N VAL A 26 1.18 -3.39 -10.00
CA VAL A 26 -0.25 -3.21 -9.73
C VAL A 26 -1.03 -2.90 -11.00
N ASN A 27 -0.55 -1.97 -11.83
CA ASN A 27 -1.30 -1.42 -12.96
C ASN A 27 -1.23 -2.30 -14.22
N VAL A 28 -0.10 -2.96 -14.47
CA VAL A 28 0.10 -3.77 -15.69
C VAL A 28 -0.33 -5.21 -15.48
N SER A 29 -0.19 -5.72 -14.25
CA SER A 29 -0.47 -7.14 -13.95
C SER A 29 -1.05 -7.33 -12.55
N PRO A 30 -2.22 -6.73 -12.25
CA PRO A 30 -2.83 -6.80 -10.91
C PRO A 30 -3.08 -8.23 -10.43
N CYS A 31 -3.34 -9.19 -11.33
CA CYS A 31 -3.50 -10.59 -10.94
C CYS A 31 -2.21 -11.20 -10.36
N GLN A 32 -1.04 -10.68 -10.70
CA GLN A 32 0.26 -11.18 -10.23
C GLN A 32 0.58 -10.73 -8.80
N ILE A 33 -0.12 -9.74 -8.24
CA ILE A 33 0.01 -9.34 -6.83
C ILE A 33 -1.03 -10.02 -5.92
N GLY A 34 -1.95 -10.82 -6.48
CA GLY A 34 -2.90 -11.63 -5.73
C GLY A 34 -2.25 -12.84 -5.05
N LYS A 35 -3.02 -13.60 -4.26
CA LYS A 35 -2.51 -14.73 -3.43
C LYS A 35 -1.62 -15.74 -4.17
N SER A 36 -1.91 -16.02 -5.45
CA SER A 36 -1.17 -16.99 -6.29
C SER A 36 -0.25 -16.34 -7.33
N GLY A 37 -0.12 -15.02 -7.31
CA GLY A 37 0.61 -14.30 -8.33
C GLY A 37 2.12 -14.27 -8.09
N ASN A 38 2.91 -14.28 -9.16
CA ASN A 38 4.38 -14.36 -9.07
C ASN A 38 5.01 -13.14 -8.38
N PHE A 39 4.31 -12.02 -8.34
CA PHE A 39 4.81 -10.76 -7.78
C PHE A 39 4.50 -10.61 -6.29
N ARG A 40 3.57 -11.40 -5.74
CA ARG A 40 3.07 -11.29 -4.36
C ARG A 40 4.20 -11.27 -3.34
N ASN A 41 5.13 -12.22 -3.43
CA ASN A 41 6.20 -12.36 -2.43
C ASN A 41 7.14 -11.15 -2.42
N PHE A 42 7.49 -10.60 -3.59
CA PHE A 42 8.32 -9.40 -3.66
C PHE A 42 7.55 -8.17 -3.17
N PHE A 43 6.28 -8.04 -3.58
CA PHE A 43 5.41 -6.95 -3.17
C PHE A 43 5.23 -6.90 -1.64
N LEU A 44 5.00 -8.05 -1.01
CA LEU A 44 4.89 -8.15 0.46
C LEU A 44 6.17 -7.76 1.19
N LYS A 45 7.35 -8.01 0.61
CA LYS A 45 8.61 -7.48 1.16
C LYS A 45 8.63 -5.95 1.10
N CYS A 46 8.16 -5.35 0.01
CA CYS A 46 8.06 -3.89 -0.08
C CYS A 46 7.15 -3.32 1.01
N VAL A 47 6.02 -3.98 1.26
CA VAL A 47 5.10 -3.66 2.36
C VAL A 47 5.78 -3.76 3.73
N GLU A 48 6.51 -4.86 4.00
CA GLU A 48 7.23 -5.09 5.25
C GLU A 48 8.29 -4.00 5.53
N PHE A 49 8.99 -3.54 4.49
CA PHE A 49 9.99 -2.46 4.60
C PHE A 49 9.39 -1.04 4.55
N GLY A 50 8.06 -0.92 4.60
CA GLY A 50 7.36 0.37 4.68
C GLY A 50 7.43 1.18 3.39
N ASN A 51 7.41 0.52 2.23
CA ASN A 51 7.18 1.19 0.96
C ASN A 51 5.77 1.78 0.93
N ILE A 52 5.68 3.11 0.86
CA ILE A 52 4.43 3.85 1.09
C ILE A 52 3.35 3.49 0.05
N ASP A 53 3.74 3.30 -1.22
CA ASP A 53 2.83 2.90 -2.29
C ASP A 53 2.39 1.44 -2.14
N ALA A 54 3.32 0.55 -1.77
CA ALA A 54 2.98 -0.86 -1.55
C ALA A 54 2.00 -1.02 -0.39
N VAL A 55 2.21 -0.27 0.70
CA VAL A 55 1.27 -0.22 1.83
C VAL A 55 -0.10 0.28 1.38
N TYR A 56 -0.15 1.34 0.57
CA TYR A 56 -1.40 1.87 0.04
C TYR A 56 -2.19 0.82 -0.75
N TYR A 57 -1.54 0.16 -1.73
CA TYR A 57 -2.20 -0.86 -2.54
C TYR A 57 -2.58 -2.12 -1.75
N GLU A 58 -1.76 -2.54 -0.78
CA GLU A 58 -2.11 -3.66 0.10
C GLU A 58 -3.30 -3.32 1.01
N GLY A 59 -3.40 -2.08 1.49
CA GLY A 59 -4.55 -1.61 2.27
C GLY A 59 -5.86 -1.69 1.47
N LEU A 60 -5.84 -1.28 0.20
CA LEU A 60 -6.98 -1.44 -0.73
C LEU A 60 -7.30 -2.92 -1.00
N HIS A 61 -6.26 -3.75 -1.17
CA HIS A 61 -6.47 -5.20 -1.33
C HIS A 61 -7.12 -5.82 -0.09
N ARG A 62 -6.70 -5.41 1.11
CA ARG A 62 -7.29 -5.88 2.37
C ARG A 62 -8.70 -5.39 2.57
N SER A 63 -9.01 -4.14 2.23
CA SER A 63 -10.38 -3.61 2.35
C SER A 63 -11.38 -4.42 1.53
N THR A 64 -10.97 -4.86 0.34
CA THR A 64 -11.81 -5.64 -0.58
C THR A 64 -11.88 -7.14 -0.25
N THR A 65 -10.91 -7.69 0.46
CA THR A 65 -10.83 -9.15 0.73
C THR A 65 -11.15 -9.54 2.16
N LEU A 66 -10.91 -8.65 3.12
CA LEU A 66 -11.07 -8.88 4.56
C LEU A 66 -12.07 -7.90 5.19
N GLY A 67 -12.47 -6.85 4.48
CA GLY A 67 -13.43 -5.85 4.94
C GLY A 67 -12.80 -4.47 5.12
N VAL A 68 -13.63 -3.43 4.99
CA VAL A 68 -13.21 -2.02 4.99
C VAL A 68 -12.39 -1.65 6.23
N GLU A 69 -12.79 -2.15 7.41
CA GLU A 69 -12.14 -1.88 8.69
C GLU A 69 -10.70 -2.40 8.74
N GLU A 70 -10.43 -3.57 8.17
CA GLU A 70 -9.06 -4.10 8.06
C GLU A 70 -8.22 -3.26 7.10
N GLY A 71 -8.84 -2.73 6.05
CA GLY A 71 -8.20 -1.75 5.16
C GLY A 71 -7.80 -0.48 5.90
N ILE A 72 -8.70 0.08 6.72
CA ILE A 72 -8.43 1.26 7.55
C ILE A 72 -7.26 0.99 8.49
N ASN A 73 -7.36 -0.05 9.34
CA ASN A 73 -6.34 -0.41 10.33
C ASN A 73 -4.96 -0.59 9.67
N PHE A 74 -4.93 -1.15 8.47
CA PHE A 74 -3.69 -1.33 7.74
C PHE A 74 -3.08 -0.02 7.25
N LEU A 75 -3.92 0.89 6.72
CA LEU A 75 -3.54 2.16 6.11
C LEU A 75 -3.15 3.24 7.13
N GLU A 76 -3.54 3.11 8.41
CA GLU A 76 -3.16 4.06 9.48
C GLU A 76 -1.66 4.34 9.51
N ARG A 77 -0.81 3.36 9.20
CA ARG A 77 0.66 3.51 9.17
C ARG A 77 1.17 4.53 8.14
N ASN A 78 0.35 4.88 7.15
CA ASN A 78 0.69 5.84 6.09
C ASN A 78 0.14 7.25 6.36
N ILE A 79 -0.77 7.39 7.32
CA ILE A 79 -1.44 8.66 7.64
C ILE A 79 -0.57 9.48 8.60
N PRO A 80 -0.53 10.82 8.48
CA PRO A 80 -1.11 11.63 7.40
C PRO A 80 -0.19 11.83 6.19
N THR A 81 1.01 11.24 6.24
CA THR A 81 2.11 11.51 5.30
C THR A 81 1.76 11.17 3.85
N HIS A 82 0.96 10.14 3.61
CA HIS A 82 0.56 9.72 2.27
C HIS A 82 -0.85 10.18 1.94
N VAL A 83 -0.96 11.24 1.13
CA VAL A 83 -2.24 11.87 0.75
C VAL A 83 -3.28 10.85 0.25
N LEU A 84 -2.89 9.90 -0.61
CA LEU A 84 -3.83 8.91 -1.14
C LEU A 84 -4.31 7.92 -0.07
N SER A 85 -3.46 7.52 0.88
CA SER A 85 -3.89 6.67 2.00
C SER A 85 -4.85 7.40 2.91
N THR A 86 -4.56 8.67 3.24
CA THR A 86 -5.42 9.50 4.07
C THR A 86 -6.79 9.70 3.42
N LEU A 87 -6.83 10.03 2.13
CA LEU A 87 -8.06 10.14 1.35
C LEU A 87 -8.89 8.86 1.34
N VAL A 88 -8.24 7.70 1.15
CA VAL A 88 -8.95 6.42 1.13
C VAL A 88 -9.54 6.09 2.51
N VAL A 89 -8.81 6.35 3.58
CA VAL A 89 -9.31 6.11 4.94
C VAL A 89 -10.46 7.05 5.29
N ASP A 90 -10.38 8.33 4.89
CA ASP A 90 -11.48 9.29 5.00
C ASP A 90 -12.75 8.77 4.29
N ILE A 91 -12.62 8.37 3.01
CA ILE A 91 -13.72 7.76 2.24
C ILE A 91 -14.28 6.52 2.93
N PHE A 92 -13.41 5.66 3.47
CA PHE A 92 -13.85 4.46 4.18
C PHE A 92 -14.64 4.79 5.45
N TYR A 93 -14.24 5.80 6.22
CA TYR A 93 -15.03 6.27 7.36
C TYR A 93 -16.39 6.82 6.93
N VAL A 94 -16.46 7.58 5.83
CA VAL A 94 -17.74 8.03 5.24
C VAL A 94 -18.63 6.82 4.88
N CYS A 95 -18.08 5.80 4.20
CA CYS A 95 -18.82 4.60 3.83
C CYS A 95 -19.34 3.79 5.04
N LEU A 96 -18.68 3.89 6.20
CA LEU A 96 -19.10 3.25 7.44
C LEU A 96 -20.08 4.10 8.26
N GLY A 97 -20.45 5.30 7.80
CA GLY A 97 -21.27 6.25 8.57
C GLY A 97 -20.55 6.87 9.76
N LYS A 98 -19.21 6.87 9.75
CA LYS A 98 -18.33 7.38 10.80
C LYS A 98 -17.86 8.80 10.47
N GLU A 99 -18.81 9.73 10.45
CA GLU A 99 -18.58 11.10 9.99
C GLU A 99 -17.53 11.87 10.82
N MET A 100 -17.49 11.65 12.13
CA MET A 100 -16.53 12.34 13.01
C MET A 100 -15.09 11.87 12.76
N GLU A 101 -14.89 10.57 12.54
CA GLU A 101 -13.60 10.01 12.17
C GLU A 101 -13.15 10.48 10.79
N ALA A 102 -14.07 10.53 9.81
CA ALA A 102 -13.80 11.10 8.48
C ALA A 102 -13.29 12.55 8.59
N ILE A 103 -14.06 13.44 9.27
CA ILE A 103 -13.66 14.84 9.49
C ILE A 103 -12.27 14.94 10.14
N THR A 104 -12.01 14.10 11.13
CA THR A 104 -10.71 14.09 11.84
C THR A 104 -9.57 13.73 10.89
N VAL A 105 -9.73 12.69 10.07
CA VAL A 105 -8.72 12.28 9.08
C VAL A 105 -8.53 13.34 8.00
N PHE A 106 -9.63 13.92 7.49
CA PHE A 106 -9.59 14.99 6.49
C PHE A 106 -8.79 16.21 6.95
N GLN A 107 -8.93 16.59 8.23
CA GLN A 107 -8.19 17.72 8.83
C GLN A 107 -6.68 17.46 8.98
N GLN A 108 -6.25 16.20 8.98
CA GLN A 108 -4.82 15.86 9.06
C GLN A 108 -4.12 15.97 7.70
N CYS A 109 -4.86 16.04 6.60
CA CYS A 109 -4.29 16.21 5.26
C CYS A 109 -3.79 17.65 5.05
N GLU A 110 -2.47 17.82 4.87
CA GLU A 110 -1.95 19.05 4.27
C GLU A 110 -2.23 19.03 2.76
N TRP A 111 -3.27 19.76 2.33
CA TRP A 111 -3.57 20.01 0.92
C TRP A 111 -2.57 21.03 0.34
N ARG A 112 -1.31 20.63 0.19
CA ARG A 112 -0.25 21.46 -0.39
C ARG A 112 0.14 21.00 -1.78
#